data_AF-A0A7Y5I1M1-F1
#
_entry.id   AF-A0A7Y5I1M1-F1
#
_cell.length_a   1.000
_cell.length_b   1.000
_cell.length_c   1.000
_cell.angle_alpha   90.00
_cell.angle_beta   90.00
_cell.angle_gamma   90.00
#
_symmetry.space_group_name_H-M   'P 1'
#
loop_
_entity.id
_entity.type
_entity.pdbx_description
1 polymer ?
#
loop_
_entity_poly.entity_id
_entity_poly.type
_entity_poly.pdbx_seq_one_letter_code
_entity_poly.pdbx_strand_id
1 'polypeptide(L)'
;RAWLGQQPAAVQTALRERWGEPEASSMVLRQGGQAVFVVPRLMLGKIAILPQPPRGEKWEPKEKALYHSSSAWPSHYYLAAYLWAREQQASDALVHFGTHGSQEWLPGKELGLSVTDPGMLAVGDLPVAYPYIADNIGEAQQAKRRGRAVIISHQTPPFKPAGLHQALTHMHDLLHAWLAQDEGVVKDKMKADLLAAAAKERIDRDMGWTPERARAEFPAFVDALHNQLHELAETAQPLGLHTLGRAPEAQHRLATVLLMLGRPFWEAAALHAGIPAADVDEALLADYDELPGTVPYQLLQRHVVQGESTQGLSAPLREALDKARTWYAAIGADQELPALLTVLAGRHLPTSYGGDPIKNPDAYPTGRNLYGFDPSRVPTKQAWAAGKEAAEQLIAEHRRLTGQQPKKLAVSLWSVETMRHQGLLEAQALWLLGTEPVWDEGGRVTGVKLVPRKELGRERVDVVLSATGLYRDHFPNTMKILAQAAQLAARATGDGDEANPVAAH
;
A
#
# COMPACT_ATOMS: atom_id res chain seq x y z
N ARG A 1 -10.76 -34.88 -18.83
CA ARG A 1 -10.88 -36.27 -18.28
C ARG A 1 -9.53 -36.95 -18.10
N ALA A 2 -8.76 -37.20 -19.17
CA ALA A 2 -7.49 -37.91 -19.07
C ALA A 2 -6.53 -37.29 -18.02
N TRP A 3 -6.34 -35.97 -18.08
CA TRP A 3 -5.57 -35.23 -17.08
C TRP A 3 -6.09 -35.41 -15.64
N LEU A 4 -7.41 -35.29 -15.42
CA LEU A 4 -8.03 -35.47 -14.10
C LEU A 4 -7.81 -36.89 -13.57
N GLY A 5 -7.93 -37.91 -14.44
CA GLY A 5 -7.70 -39.31 -14.06
C GLY A 5 -6.26 -39.62 -13.67
N GLN A 6 -5.29 -38.79 -14.08
CA GLN A 6 -3.88 -38.90 -13.69
C GLN A 6 -3.58 -38.18 -12.35
N GLN A 7 -4.50 -37.36 -11.84
CA GLN A 7 -4.29 -36.67 -10.57
C GLN A 7 -4.46 -37.60 -9.38
N PRO A 8 -3.84 -37.33 -8.22
CA PRO A 8 -4.07 -38.11 -7.01
C PRO A 8 -5.54 -38.17 -6.62
N ALA A 9 -5.96 -39.27 -5.99
CA ALA A 9 -7.35 -39.49 -5.60
C ALA A 9 -7.95 -38.33 -4.81
N ALA A 10 -7.19 -37.73 -3.87
CA ALA A 10 -7.62 -36.58 -3.09
C ALA A 10 -7.98 -35.35 -3.95
N VAL A 11 -7.20 -35.08 -5.01
CA VAL A 11 -7.47 -33.98 -5.96
C VAL A 11 -8.75 -34.27 -6.74
N GLN A 12 -8.89 -35.49 -7.24
CA GLN A 12 -10.06 -35.91 -7.99
C GLN A 12 -11.34 -35.80 -7.16
N THR A 13 -11.29 -36.29 -5.91
CA THR A 13 -12.39 -36.22 -4.95
C THR A 13 -12.76 -34.77 -4.65
N ALA A 14 -11.79 -33.92 -4.30
CA ALA A 14 -12.06 -32.53 -3.96
C ALA A 14 -12.74 -31.74 -5.09
N LEU A 15 -12.34 -31.98 -6.35
CA LEU A 15 -12.97 -31.36 -7.51
C LEU A 15 -14.39 -31.89 -7.75
N ARG A 16 -14.59 -33.21 -7.65
CA ARG A 16 -15.91 -33.84 -7.87
C ARG A 16 -16.92 -33.51 -6.78
N GLU A 17 -16.50 -33.51 -5.52
CA GLU A 17 -17.38 -33.18 -4.39
C GLU A 17 -17.89 -31.74 -4.49
N ARG A 18 -17.03 -30.82 -4.93
CA ARG A 18 -17.41 -29.40 -5.03
C ARG A 18 -18.16 -29.06 -6.32
N TRP A 19 -17.70 -29.58 -7.45
CA TRP A 19 -18.15 -29.11 -8.78
C TRP A 19 -18.86 -30.19 -9.60
N GLY A 20 -19.00 -31.41 -9.08
CA GLY A 20 -19.51 -32.55 -9.83
C GLY A 20 -18.53 -33.04 -10.89
N GLU A 21 -19.05 -33.75 -11.89
CA GLU A 21 -18.24 -34.17 -13.03
C GLU A 21 -17.86 -32.97 -13.93
N PRO A 22 -16.73 -33.02 -14.65
CA PRO A 22 -16.30 -31.92 -15.53
C PRO A 22 -17.37 -31.45 -16.53
N GLU A 23 -18.22 -32.36 -17.00
CA GLU A 23 -19.34 -32.11 -17.91
C GLU A 23 -20.45 -31.22 -17.33
N ALA A 24 -20.51 -31.08 -16.00
CA ALA A 24 -21.48 -30.23 -15.34
C ALA A 24 -21.10 -28.74 -15.39
N SER A 25 -19.86 -28.42 -15.75
CA SER A 25 -19.39 -27.04 -15.83
C SER A 25 -20.23 -26.20 -16.80
N SER A 26 -20.48 -24.95 -16.40
CA SER A 26 -21.24 -23.98 -17.20
C SER A 26 -20.54 -23.58 -18.50
N MET A 27 -19.25 -23.88 -18.62
CA MET A 27 -18.42 -23.61 -19.79
C MET A 27 -18.27 -24.83 -20.70
N VAL A 28 -19.10 -25.87 -20.53
CA VAL A 28 -19.13 -27.04 -21.41
C VAL A 28 -20.24 -26.93 -22.45
N LEU A 29 -19.89 -27.21 -23.71
CA LEU A 29 -20.84 -27.44 -24.80
C LEU A 29 -20.84 -28.91 -25.22
N ARG A 30 -21.97 -29.36 -25.76
CA ARG A 30 -22.07 -30.67 -26.41
C ARG A 30 -22.05 -30.49 -27.93
N GLN A 31 -20.97 -30.93 -28.57
CA GLN A 31 -20.82 -30.94 -30.03
C GLN A 31 -20.57 -32.36 -30.52
N GLY A 32 -21.37 -32.84 -31.48
CA GLY A 32 -21.21 -34.19 -32.04
C GLY A 32 -21.29 -35.32 -30.99
N GLY A 33 -22.08 -35.13 -29.93
CA GLY A 33 -22.18 -36.08 -28.81
C GLY A 33 -21.03 -36.03 -27.80
N GLN A 34 -20.00 -35.20 -28.03
CA GLN A 34 -18.88 -35.00 -27.12
C GLN A 34 -19.04 -33.72 -26.30
N ALA A 35 -18.66 -33.79 -25.02
CA ALA A 35 -18.60 -32.65 -24.13
C ALA A 35 -17.23 -31.96 -24.25
N VAL A 36 -17.22 -30.66 -24.55
CA VAL A 36 -16.02 -29.86 -24.76
C VAL A 36 -16.08 -28.58 -23.93
N PHE A 37 -14.96 -28.19 -23.32
CA PHE A 37 -14.84 -26.89 -22.67
C PHE A 37 -14.69 -25.79 -23.70
N VAL A 38 -15.43 -24.70 -23.53
CA VAL A 38 -15.26 -23.45 -24.27
C VAL A 38 -14.21 -22.61 -23.55
N VAL A 39 -13.13 -22.25 -24.24
CA VAL A 39 -12.07 -21.37 -23.71
C VAL A 39 -12.03 -20.09 -24.55
N PRO A 40 -12.78 -19.04 -24.16
CA PRO A 40 -12.81 -17.76 -24.87
C PRO A 40 -11.43 -17.08 -24.81
N ARG A 41 -10.95 -16.64 -25.97
CA ARG A 41 -9.62 -16.02 -26.13
C ARG A 41 -9.52 -15.23 -27.44
N LEU A 42 -8.64 -14.26 -27.46
CA LEU A 42 -8.16 -13.59 -28.67
C LEU A 42 -6.81 -14.20 -29.07
N MET A 43 -6.71 -14.68 -30.31
CA MET A 43 -5.45 -15.18 -30.86
C MET A 43 -4.81 -14.13 -31.76
N LEU A 44 -3.56 -13.77 -31.45
CA LEU A 44 -2.71 -12.88 -32.25
C LEU A 44 -1.44 -13.64 -32.65
N GLY A 45 -1.52 -14.40 -33.74
CA GLY A 45 -0.45 -15.31 -34.15
C GLY A 45 -0.19 -16.36 -33.08
N LYS A 46 1.00 -16.32 -32.45
CA LYS A 46 1.39 -17.24 -31.36
C LYS A 46 0.93 -16.80 -29.98
N ILE A 47 0.39 -15.59 -29.85
CA ILE A 47 -0.02 -15.01 -28.56
C ILE A 47 -1.50 -15.28 -28.34
N ALA A 48 -1.83 -15.85 -27.19
CA ALA A 48 -3.21 -15.99 -26.71
C ALA A 48 -3.47 -14.96 -25.60
N ILE A 49 -4.52 -14.17 -25.76
CA ILE A 49 -4.98 -13.23 -24.75
C ILE A 49 -6.35 -13.71 -24.26
N LEU A 50 -6.47 -13.92 -22.95
CA LEU A 50 -7.70 -14.37 -22.33
C LEU A 50 -7.82 -13.78 -20.92
N PRO A 51 -9.04 -13.48 -20.45
CA PRO A 51 -9.25 -13.17 -19.05
C PRO A 51 -8.90 -14.38 -18.20
N GLN A 52 -8.40 -14.14 -16.99
CA GLN A 52 -8.23 -15.24 -16.04
C GLN A 52 -9.61 -15.87 -15.76
N PRO A 53 -9.75 -17.21 -15.82
CA PRO A 53 -11.03 -17.86 -15.56
C PRO A 53 -11.56 -17.53 -14.15
N PRO A 54 -12.89 -17.45 -13.95
CA PRO A 54 -13.47 -17.38 -12.62
C PRO A 54 -13.10 -18.63 -11.81
N ARG A 55 -12.89 -18.46 -10.51
CA ARG A 55 -12.60 -19.57 -9.58
C ARG A 55 -13.82 -20.47 -9.43
N GLY A 56 -15.04 -19.92 -9.49
CA GLY A 56 -16.28 -20.66 -9.39
C GLY A 56 -16.92 -21.00 -10.73
N GLU A 57 -18.18 -21.42 -10.66
CA GLU A 57 -19.05 -21.70 -11.80
C GLU A 57 -20.20 -20.70 -11.82
N LYS A 58 -20.92 -20.57 -12.95
CA LYS A 58 -21.97 -19.55 -13.13
C LYS A 58 -23.07 -19.57 -12.05
N TRP A 59 -23.33 -20.72 -11.44
CA TRP A 59 -24.35 -20.87 -10.39
C TRP A 59 -23.84 -20.51 -8.99
N GLU A 60 -22.56 -20.19 -8.82
CA GLU A 60 -22.00 -19.77 -7.54
C GLU A 60 -22.33 -18.30 -7.25
N PRO A 61 -23.16 -17.99 -6.24
CA PRO A 61 -23.64 -16.63 -6.00
C PRO A 61 -22.57 -15.70 -5.41
N LYS A 62 -21.45 -16.23 -4.90
CA LYS A 62 -20.43 -15.47 -4.17
C LYS A 62 -19.02 -15.61 -4.74
N GLU A 63 -18.87 -15.45 -6.06
CA GLU A 63 -17.56 -15.47 -6.74
C GLU A 63 -16.53 -14.53 -6.06
N LYS A 64 -16.94 -13.33 -5.65
CA LYS A 64 -16.08 -12.38 -4.93
C LYS A 64 -15.49 -12.95 -3.63
N ALA A 65 -16.26 -13.76 -2.89
CA ALA A 65 -15.79 -14.40 -1.67
C ALA A 65 -14.83 -15.56 -1.94
N LEU A 66 -14.78 -16.07 -3.18
CA LEU A 66 -13.85 -17.13 -3.56
C LEU A 66 -12.45 -16.60 -3.85
N TYR A 67 -12.27 -15.36 -4.33
CA TYR A 67 -10.97 -14.82 -4.75
C TYR A 67 -9.87 -15.00 -3.70
N HIS A 68 -10.18 -14.77 -2.43
CA HIS A 68 -9.23 -14.92 -1.31
C HIS A 68 -9.54 -16.13 -0.41
N SER A 69 -10.38 -17.06 -0.86
CA SER A 69 -10.71 -18.25 -0.07
C SER A 69 -9.54 -19.24 -0.09
N SER A 70 -9.01 -19.52 1.10
CA SER A 70 -7.91 -20.47 1.32
C SER A 70 -8.35 -21.94 1.32
N SER A 71 -9.65 -22.22 1.19
CA SER A 71 -10.20 -23.58 1.18
C SER A 71 -10.94 -23.92 -0.11
N ALA A 72 -11.32 -22.92 -0.91
CA ALA A 72 -12.14 -23.15 -2.09
C ALA A 72 -11.35 -23.64 -3.30
N TRP A 73 -11.54 -24.90 -3.66
CA TRP A 73 -11.01 -25.48 -4.90
C TRP A 73 -11.54 -24.73 -6.13
N PRO A 74 -10.69 -24.49 -7.15
CA PRO A 74 -11.12 -23.87 -8.40
C PRO A 74 -12.04 -24.80 -9.18
N SER A 75 -12.87 -24.23 -10.06
CA SER A 75 -13.77 -24.98 -10.95
C SER A 75 -13.01 -25.85 -11.95
N HIS A 76 -13.72 -26.83 -12.52
CA HIS A 76 -13.16 -27.63 -13.63
C HIS A 76 -12.79 -26.74 -14.82
N TYR A 77 -13.59 -25.71 -15.10
CA TYR A 77 -13.29 -24.75 -16.17
C TYR A 77 -11.99 -23.99 -15.92
N TYR A 78 -11.75 -23.52 -14.69
CA TYR A 78 -10.52 -22.84 -14.34
C TYR A 78 -9.28 -23.67 -14.69
N LEU A 79 -9.26 -24.92 -14.25
CA LEU A 79 -8.15 -25.83 -14.53
C LEU A 79 -8.08 -26.21 -16.02
N ALA A 80 -9.23 -26.38 -16.68
CA ALA A 80 -9.28 -26.70 -18.10
C ALA A 80 -8.69 -25.59 -18.99
N ALA A 81 -8.91 -24.32 -18.65
CA ALA A 81 -8.34 -23.19 -19.39
C ALA A 81 -6.80 -23.10 -19.24
N TYR A 82 -6.28 -23.31 -18.03
CA TYR A 82 -4.83 -23.41 -17.81
C TYR A 82 -4.23 -24.64 -18.51
N LEU A 83 -4.92 -25.78 -18.45
CA LEU A 83 -4.49 -27.00 -19.15
C LEU A 83 -4.50 -26.81 -20.67
N TRP A 84 -5.48 -26.09 -21.22
CA TRP A 84 -5.49 -25.71 -22.62
C TRP A 84 -4.27 -24.86 -22.98
N ALA A 85 -3.95 -23.84 -22.18
CA ALA A 85 -2.80 -22.96 -22.41
C ALA A 85 -1.47 -23.73 -22.41
N ARG A 86 -1.36 -24.75 -21.57
CA ARG A 86 -0.18 -25.61 -21.44
C ARG A 86 -0.06 -26.65 -22.54
N GLU A 87 -1.11 -27.42 -22.77
CA GLU A 87 -1.01 -28.66 -23.55
C GLU A 87 -1.50 -28.49 -24.99
N GLN A 88 -2.51 -27.65 -25.24
CA GLN A 88 -3.09 -27.49 -26.57
C GLN A 88 -2.53 -26.27 -27.30
N GLN A 89 -2.43 -25.13 -26.61
CA GLN A 89 -1.72 -23.97 -27.14
C GLN A 89 -0.21 -24.21 -27.15
N ALA A 90 0.29 -25.10 -26.28
CA ALA A 90 1.72 -25.34 -26.07
C ALA A 90 2.48 -24.04 -25.78
N SER A 91 1.95 -23.22 -24.87
CA SER A 91 2.55 -21.93 -24.52
C SER A 91 3.91 -22.16 -23.84
N ASP A 92 4.94 -21.42 -24.25
CA ASP A 92 6.28 -21.50 -23.64
C ASP A 92 6.36 -20.80 -22.27
N ALA A 93 5.49 -19.84 -22.01
CA ALA A 93 5.39 -19.09 -20.76
C ALA A 93 3.98 -18.53 -20.57
N LEU A 94 3.67 -18.19 -19.32
CA LEU A 94 2.47 -17.44 -18.95
C LEU A 94 2.85 -16.01 -18.57
N VAL A 95 2.08 -15.02 -19.06
CA VAL A 95 2.18 -13.64 -18.60
C VAL A 95 0.88 -13.28 -17.90
N HIS A 96 0.93 -13.15 -16.57
CA HIS A 96 -0.21 -12.62 -15.81
C HIS A 96 -0.10 -11.09 -15.73
N PHE A 97 -1.22 -10.39 -15.80
CA PHE A 97 -1.28 -8.93 -15.67
C PHE A 97 -2.26 -8.54 -14.56
N GLY A 98 -1.85 -7.58 -13.72
CA GLY A 98 -2.67 -7.03 -12.65
C GLY A 98 -2.19 -7.44 -11.25
N THR A 99 -2.56 -6.65 -10.24
CA THR A 99 -2.12 -6.85 -8.86
C THR A 99 -2.87 -7.94 -8.11
N HIS A 100 -3.94 -8.51 -8.69
CA HIS A 100 -4.79 -9.49 -8.02
C HIS A 100 -5.19 -10.63 -8.97
N GLY A 101 -4.22 -11.40 -9.44
CA GLY A 101 -4.52 -12.72 -10.00
C GLY A 101 -5.18 -13.59 -8.94
N SER A 102 -5.86 -14.66 -9.36
CA SER A 102 -6.51 -15.62 -8.46
C SER A 102 -5.70 -16.91 -8.26
N GLN A 103 -4.69 -17.17 -9.11
CA GLN A 103 -3.93 -18.42 -9.16
C GLN A 103 -3.06 -18.60 -7.92
N GLU A 104 -2.38 -17.53 -7.52
CA GLU A 104 -1.52 -17.44 -6.35
C GLU A 104 -2.31 -17.50 -5.03
N TRP A 105 -3.64 -17.29 -5.07
CA TRP A 105 -4.55 -17.35 -3.91
C TRP A 105 -5.41 -18.61 -3.86
N LEU A 106 -5.19 -19.55 -4.77
CA LEU A 106 -5.83 -20.86 -4.70
C LEU A 106 -5.42 -21.58 -3.40
N PRO A 107 -6.27 -22.51 -2.89
CA PRO A 107 -6.02 -23.21 -1.63
C PRO A 107 -4.72 -24.03 -1.69
N GLY A 108 -4.17 -24.38 -0.53
CA GLY A 108 -2.92 -25.14 -0.42
C GLY A 108 -2.01 -24.57 0.67
N LYS A 109 -0.82 -25.17 0.81
CA LYS A 109 0.18 -24.77 1.82
C LYS A 109 0.56 -23.31 1.70
N GLU A 110 0.73 -22.60 2.81
CA GLU A 110 1.08 -21.17 2.90
C GLU A 110 2.31 -20.80 2.06
N LEU A 111 3.36 -21.62 2.15
CA LEU A 111 4.60 -21.54 1.39
C LEU A 111 5.13 -22.93 1.01
N GLY A 112 5.96 -23.02 -0.04
CA GLY A 112 6.51 -24.29 -0.50
C GLY A 112 5.42 -25.25 -0.98
N LEU A 113 4.60 -24.77 -1.92
CA LEU A 113 3.43 -25.49 -2.42
C LEU A 113 3.78 -26.89 -2.91
N SER A 114 2.89 -27.84 -2.63
CA SER A 114 2.93 -29.16 -3.25
C SER A 114 2.61 -29.05 -4.74
N VAL A 115 3.17 -29.92 -5.57
CA VAL A 115 2.81 -30.00 -7.00
C VAL A 115 1.32 -30.30 -7.24
N THR A 116 0.63 -30.81 -6.22
CA THR A 116 -0.80 -31.11 -6.20
C THR A 116 -1.66 -29.98 -5.65
N ASP A 117 -1.07 -28.89 -5.16
CA ASP A 117 -1.83 -27.72 -4.73
C ASP A 117 -2.43 -27.06 -5.99
N PRO A 118 -3.71 -26.62 -5.96
CA PRO A 118 -4.39 -26.12 -7.16
C PRO A 118 -3.68 -24.99 -7.92
N GLY A 119 -2.97 -24.11 -7.19
CA GLY A 119 -2.09 -23.12 -7.80
C GLY A 119 -1.04 -23.74 -8.73
N MET A 120 -0.39 -24.82 -8.28
CA MET A 120 0.62 -25.55 -9.05
C MET A 120 -0.01 -26.46 -10.13
N LEU A 121 -1.17 -27.05 -9.86
CA LEU A 121 -1.91 -27.82 -10.86
C LEU A 121 -2.30 -26.96 -12.07
N ALA A 122 -2.66 -25.70 -11.84
CA ALA A 122 -2.99 -24.75 -12.90
C ALA A 122 -1.76 -24.48 -13.78
N VAL A 123 -0.71 -23.87 -13.23
CA VAL A 123 0.44 -23.38 -14.02
C VAL A 123 1.39 -24.51 -14.49
N GLY A 124 1.43 -25.64 -13.78
CA GLY A 124 2.35 -26.72 -14.06
C GLY A 124 3.82 -26.26 -13.99
N ASP A 125 4.60 -26.63 -15.00
CA ASP A 125 6.02 -26.31 -15.10
C ASP A 125 6.30 -25.06 -15.95
N LEU A 126 5.26 -24.34 -16.41
CA LEU A 126 5.46 -23.14 -17.21
C LEU A 126 6.03 -21.99 -16.38
N PRO A 127 7.04 -21.25 -16.90
CA PRO A 127 7.46 -19.99 -16.32
C PRO A 127 6.31 -18.98 -16.28
N VAL A 128 6.19 -18.26 -15.16
CA VAL A 128 5.19 -17.20 -14.99
C VAL A 128 5.90 -15.85 -14.90
N ALA A 129 5.78 -15.03 -15.94
CA ALA A 129 6.18 -13.63 -15.93
C ALA A 129 5.02 -12.77 -15.42
N TYR A 130 5.28 -11.82 -14.54
CA TYR A 130 4.21 -11.06 -13.90
C TYR A 130 4.59 -9.58 -13.73
N PRO A 131 4.19 -8.71 -14.67
CA PRO A 131 4.19 -7.27 -14.46
C PRO A 131 3.38 -6.90 -13.22
N TYR A 132 4.00 -6.21 -12.27
CA TYR A 132 3.43 -5.96 -10.95
C TYR A 132 3.77 -4.55 -10.44
N ILE A 133 2.85 -3.90 -9.74
CA ILE A 133 3.06 -2.52 -9.27
C ILE A 133 4.16 -2.46 -8.19
N ALA A 134 5.04 -1.47 -8.31
CA ALA A 134 6.24 -1.37 -7.46
C ALA A 134 5.93 -1.21 -5.96
N ASP A 135 4.80 -0.60 -5.59
CA ASP A 135 4.45 -0.28 -4.21
C ASP A 135 3.61 -1.36 -3.49
N ASN A 136 3.22 -2.44 -4.18
CA ASN A 136 2.49 -3.58 -3.59
C ASN A 136 3.41 -4.79 -3.38
N ILE A 137 4.42 -4.62 -2.53
CA ILE A 137 5.42 -5.65 -2.23
C ILE A 137 4.77 -6.89 -1.60
N GLY A 138 3.79 -6.70 -0.70
CA GLY A 138 3.15 -7.82 -0.01
C GLY A 138 2.54 -8.81 -0.98
N GLU A 139 1.73 -8.36 -1.92
CA GLU A 139 1.10 -9.30 -2.85
C GLU A 139 2.08 -9.79 -3.94
N ALA A 140 3.08 -8.98 -4.32
CA ALA A 140 4.17 -9.46 -5.18
C ALA A 140 4.89 -10.67 -4.54
N GLN A 141 5.10 -10.66 -3.22
CA GLN A 141 5.68 -11.80 -2.51
C GLN A 141 4.77 -13.04 -2.52
N GLN A 142 3.44 -12.86 -2.48
CA GLN A 142 2.49 -13.95 -2.63
C GLN A 142 2.60 -14.60 -4.02
N ALA A 143 2.58 -13.78 -5.07
CA ALA A 143 2.73 -14.23 -6.44
C ALA A 143 4.07 -14.96 -6.67
N LYS A 144 5.17 -14.51 -6.05
CA LYS A 144 6.46 -15.21 -6.09
C LYS A 144 6.42 -16.56 -5.38
N ARG A 145 5.94 -16.58 -4.13
CA ARG A 145 6.00 -17.77 -3.26
C ARG A 145 5.00 -18.86 -3.63
N ARG A 146 3.82 -18.47 -4.14
CA ARG A 146 2.72 -19.37 -4.47
C ARG A 146 2.36 -19.43 -5.94
N GLY A 147 2.72 -18.41 -6.72
CA GLY A 147 2.44 -18.34 -8.16
C GLY A 147 3.63 -18.73 -9.05
N ARG A 148 4.81 -19.01 -8.48
CA ARG A 148 6.08 -19.20 -9.21
C ARG A 148 6.45 -18.00 -10.09
N ALA A 149 5.94 -16.82 -9.76
CA ALA A 149 6.11 -15.64 -10.57
C ALA A 149 7.53 -15.07 -10.50
N VAL A 150 8.07 -14.72 -11.66
CA VAL A 150 9.14 -13.71 -11.76
C VAL A 150 8.45 -12.37 -11.90
N ILE A 151 8.63 -11.51 -10.90
CA ILE A 151 8.01 -10.19 -10.87
C ILE A 151 8.78 -9.25 -11.79
N ILE A 152 8.06 -8.47 -12.59
CA ILE A 152 8.60 -7.35 -13.35
C ILE A 152 7.94 -6.10 -12.78
N SER A 153 8.64 -5.36 -11.93
CA SER A 153 8.07 -4.15 -11.34
C SER A 153 7.68 -3.15 -12.42
N HIS A 154 6.53 -2.52 -12.27
CA HIS A 154 6.12 -1.38 -13.07
C HIS A 154 5.77 -0.20 -12.17
N GLN A 155 5.79 1.01 -12.72
CA GLN A 155 5.54 2.22 -11.93
C GLN A 155 4.11 2.25 -11.38
N THR A 156 3.96 2.97 -10.28
CA THR A 156 2.68 3.57 -9.92
C THR A 156 2.28 4.60 -10.98
N PRO A 157 1.01 5.05 -11.02
CA PRO A 157 0.67 6.26 -11.75
C PRO A 157 1.55 7.45 -11.30
N PRO A 158 1.76 8.46 -12.15
CA PRO A 158 2.41 9.70 -11.73
C PRO A 158 1.56 10.43 -10.68
N PHE A 159 2.19 11.31 -9.91
CA PHE A 159 1.52 12.08 -8.85
C PHE A 159 1.64 13.59 -9.08
N LYS A 160 0.68 14.33 -8.52
CA LYS A 160 0.77 15.78 -8.31
C LYS A 160 0.22 16.15 -6.93
N PRO A 161 0.56 17.33 -6.37
CA PRO A 161 -0.21 17.88 -5.25
C PRO A 161 -1.70 17.94 -5.61
N ALA A 162 -2.56 17.64 -4.65
CA ALA A 162 -4.01 17.69 -4.85
C ALA A 162 -4.47 19.12 -5.19
N GLY A 163 -3.80 20.13 -4.60
CA GLY A 163 -4.24 21.52 -4.64
C GLY A 163 -5.58 21.69 -3.94
N LEU A 164 -6.14 22.89 -4.04
CA LEU A 164 -7.48 23.19 -3.56
C LEU A 164 -8.46 23.25 -4.73
N HIS A 165 -9.63 22.62 -4.57
CA HIS A 165 -10.74 22.84 -5.48
C HIS A 165 -11.52 24.09 -5.09
N GLN A 166 -12.35 24.61 -6.00
CA GLN A 166 -13.03 25.90 -5.90
C GLN A 166 -13.61 26.27 -4.51
N ALA A 167 -14.29 25.34 -3.82
CA ALA A 167 -14.88 25.62 -2.51
C ALA A 167 -13.81 25.78 -1.41
N LEU A 168 -12.74 24.99 -1.46
CA LEU A 168 -11.62 25.11 -0.54
C LEU A 168 -10.77 26.34 -0.85
N THR A 169 -10.55 26.66 -2.13
CA THR A 169 -9.89 27.90 -2.56
C THR A 169 -10.66 29.12 -2.03
N HIS A 170 -11.99 29.12 -2.17
CA HIS A 170 -12.83 30.18 -1.62
C HIS A 170 -12.69 30.31 -0.09
N MET A 171 -12.64 29.20 0.65
CA MET A 171 -12.42 29.25 2.10
C MET A 171 -11.04 29.79 2.45
N HIS A 172 -10.01 29.40 1.71
CA HIS A 172 -8.65 29.90 1.84
C HIS A 172 -8.60 31.42 1.63
N ASP A 173 -9.21 31.92 0.55
CA ASP A 173 -9.27 33.34 0.24
C ASP A 173 -10.05 34.13 1.31
N LEU A 174 -11.17 33.60 1.80
CA LEU A 174 -11.95 34.23 2.87
C LEU A 174 -11.17 34.30 4.18
N LEU A 175 -10.42 33.25 4.50
CA LEU A 175 -9.59 33.17 5.69
C LEU A 175 -8.52 34.26 5.66
N HIS A 176 -7.80 34.41 4.55
CA HIS A 176 -6.78 35.45 4.39
C HIS A 176 -7.37 36.86 4.34
N ALA A 177 -8.50 37.03 3.65
CA ALA A 177 -9.24 38.29 3.68
C ALA A 177 -9.64 38.67 5.12
N TRP A 178 -10.05 37.69 5.94
CA TRP A 178 -10.37 37.93 7.35
C TRP A 178 -9.14 38.30 8.19
N LEU A 179 -8.00 37.64 7.98
CA LEU A 179 -6.73 37.94 8.67
C LEU A 179 -6.23 39.35 8.37
N ALA A 180 -6.35 39.80 7.11
CA ALA A 180 -5.92 41.11 6.67
C ALA A 180 -6.90 42.24 7.01
N GLN A 181 -8.13 41.92 7.43
CA GLN A 181 -9.19 42.90 7.65
C GLN A 181 -9.12 43.52 9.06
N ASP A 182 -9.29 44.84 9.12
CA ASP A 182 -9.44 45.59 10.39
C ASP A 182 -10.76 45.26 11.09
N GLU A 183 -10.78 45.40 12.42
CA GLU A 183 -11.97 45.16 13.25
C GLU A 183 -13.20 45.95 12.79
N GLY A 184 -14.35 45.29 12.70
CA GLY A 184 -15.62 45.90 12.30
C GLY A 184 -16.61 44.94 11.64
N VAL A 185 -17.75 45.48 11.22
CA VAL A 185 -18.88 44.71 10.67
C VAL A 185 -18.49 43.83 9.47
N VAL A 186 -17.53 44.28 8.66
CA VAL A 186 -17.03 43.51 7.51
C VAL A 186 -16.27 42.25 7.98
N LYS A 187 -15.42 42.39 9.01
CA LYS A 187 -14.68 41.27 9.60
C LYS A 187 -15.62 40.26 10.26
N ASP A 188 -16.67 40.73 10.92
CA ASP A 188 -17.73 39.87 11.49
C ASP A 188 -18.50 39.10 10.41
N LYS A 189 -18.77 39.76 9.28
CA LYS A 189 -19.45 39.13 8.13
C LYS A 189 -18.57 38.07 7.49
N MET A 190 -17.28 38.36 7.26
CA MET A 190 -16.29 37.39 6.79
C MET A 190 -16.19 36.17 7.74
N LYS A 191 -16.18 36.39 9.06
CA LYS A 191 -16.24 35.32 10.06
C LYS A 191 -17.49 34.45 9.88
N ALA A 192 -18.67 35.06 9.74
CA ALA A 192 -19.92 34.33 9.55
C ALA A 192 -19.92 33.52 8.23
N ASP A 193 -19.39 34.10 7.16
CA ASP A 193 -19.32 33.46 5.85
C ASP A 193 -18.30 32.30 5.85
N LEU A 194 -17.14 32.44 6.50
CA LEU A 194 -16.16 31.37 6.66
C LEU A 194 -16.71 30.19 7.46
N LEU A 195 -17.40 30.46 8.58
CA LEU A 195 -18.07 29.42 9.37
C LEU A 195 -19.17 28.70 8.57
N ALA A 196 -19.93 29.43 7.75
CA ALA A 196 -20.96 28.85 6.90
C ALA A 196 -20.36 27.98 5.79
N ALA A 197 -19.25 28.43 5.18
CA ALA A 197 -18.52 27.66 4.17
C ALA A 197 -17.94 26.38 4.77
N ALA A 198 -17.29 26.47 5.93
CA ALA A 198 -16.72 25.31 6.62
C ALA A 198 -17.78 24.27 6.99
N ALA A 199 -18.92 24.70 7.53
CA ALA A 199 -20.03 23.80 7.88
C ALA A 199 -20.70 23.17 6.66
N LYS A 200 -20.78 23.91 5.53
CA LYS A 200 -21.36 23.42 4.28
C LYS A 200 -20.51 22.28 3.69
N GLU A 201 -19.18 22.46 3.66
CA GLU A 201 -18.24 21.45 3.18
C GLU A 201 -17.91 20.40 4.25
N ARG A 202 -18.39 20.58 5.49
CA ARG A 202 -18.20 19.71 6.66
C ARG A 202 -16.76 19.59 7.15
N ILE A 203 -15.87 20.50 6.73
CA ILE A 203 -14.46 20.49 7.13
C ILE A 203 -14.29 20.78 8.63
N ASP A 204 -15.25 21.47 9.25
CA ASP A 204 -15.34 21.64 10.69
C ASP A 204 -15.40 20.29 11.41
N ARG A 205 -16.17 19.33 10.87
CA ARG A 205 -16.28 17.98 11.42
C ARG A 205 -15.01 17.16 11.23
N ASP A 206 -14.36 17.30 10.08
CA ASP A 206 -13.11 16.59 9.78
C ASP A 206 -11.99 17.02 10.73
N MET A 207 -11.95 18.31 11.08
CA MET A 207 -11.02 18.85 12.08
C MET A 207 -11.48 18.58 13.53
N GLY A 208 -12.62 17.94 13.76
CA GLY A 208 -13.16 17.68 15.11
C GLY A 208 -13.68 18.92 15.85
N TRP A 209 -14.08 19.96 15.12
CA TRP A 209 -14.67 21.19 15.67
C TRP A 209 -16.19 21.11 15.68
N THR A 210 -16.80 21.51 16.80
CA THR A 210 -18.24 21.76 16.82
C THR A 210 -18.54 23.19 16.35
N PRO A 211 -19.71 23.46 15.75
CA PRO A 211 -20.09 24.80 15.33
C PRO A 211 -20.03 25.83 16.48
N GLU A 212 -20.35 25.41 17.70
CA GLU A 212 -20.32 26.26 18.90
C GLU A 212 -18.88 26.64 19.26
N ARG A 213 -17.96 25.65 19.25
CA ARG A 213 -16.55 25.88 19.56
C ARG A 213 -15.89 26.75 18.49
N ALA A 214 -16.15 26.48 17.21
CA ALA A 214 -15.63 27.28 16.11
C ALA A 214 -16.05 28.76 16.20
N ARG A 215 -17.27 29.05 16.67
CA ARG A 215 -17.73 30.43 16.90
C ARG A 215 -17.04 31.09 18.09
N ALA A 216 -16.90 30.36 19.18
CA ALA A 216 -16.34 30.84 20.45
C ALA A 216 -14.83 31.06 20.37
N GLU A 217 -14.11 30.15 19.73
CA GLU A 217 -12.64 30.12 19.60
C GLU A 217 -12.21 30.41 18.15
N PHE A 218 -12.83 31.40 17.50
CA PHE A 218 -12.70 31.60 16.05
C PHE A 218 -11.26 31.80 15.53
N PRO A 219 -10.36 32.55 16.20
CA PRO A 219 -8.96 32.63 15.75
C PRO A 219 -8.26 31.27 15.74
N ALA A 220 -8.47 30.45 16.77
CA ALA A 220 -7.88 29.10 16.82
C ALA A 220 -8.51 28.16 15.78
N PHE A 221 -9.80 28.35 15.46
CA PHE A 221 -10.44 27.65 14.34
C PHE A 221 -9.84 28.06 12.99
N VAL A 222 -9.56 29.34 12.79
CA VAL A 222 -8.88 29.86 11.60
C VAL A 222 -7.50 29.24 11.45
N ASP A 223 -6.67 29.21 12.50
CA ASP A 223 -5.35 28.58 12.46
C ASP A 223 -5.43 27.08 12.11
N ALA A 224 -6.40 26.37 12.70
CA ALA A 224 -6.63 24.95 12.40
C ALA A 224 -7.11 24.74 10.96
N LEU A 225 -8.03 25.59 10.48
CA LEU A 225 -8.54 25.54 9.10
C LEU A 225 -7.44 25.83 8.09
N HIS A 226 -6.58 26.80 8.36
CA HIS A 226 -5.43 27.13 7.54
C HIS A 226 -4.51 25.91 7.35
N ASN A 227 -4.09 25.29 8.47
CA ASN A 227 -3.27 24.08 8.43
C ASN A 227 -3.95 22.92 7.70
N GLN A 228 -5.25 22.70 7.95
CA GLN A 228 -6.02 21.64 7.31
C GLN A 228 -6.10 21.81 5.78
N LEU A 229 -6.31 23.05 5.31
CA LEU A 229 -6.34 23.35 3.88
C LEU A 229 -4.97 23.11 3.24
N HIS A 230 -3.89 23.45 3.93
CA HIS A 230 -2.52 23.23 3.42
C HIS A 230 -2.21 21.74 3.33
N GLU A 231 -2.52 20.96 4.37
CA GLU A 231 -2.33 19.50 4.35
C GLU A 231 -3.12 18.83 3.20
N LEU A 232 -4.36 19.29 2.95
CA LEU A 232 -5.16 18.81 1.83
C LEU A 232 -4.52 19.16 0.49
N ALA A 233 -4.07 20.40 0.31
CA ALA A 233 -3.44 20.85 -0.93
C ALA A 233 -2.14 20.10 -1.25
N GLU A 234 -1.32 19.84 -0.23
CA GLU A 234 -0.02 19.14 -0.37
C GLU A 234 -0.17 17.62 -0.56
N THR A 235 -1.37 17.05 -0.36
CA THR A 235 -1.61 15.61 -0.48
C THR A 235 -1.28 15.11 -1.89
N ALA A 236 -0.46 14.05 -1.99
CA ALA A 236 -0.10 13.46 -3.27
C ALA A 236 -1.29 12.72 -3.90
N GLN A 237 -1.76 13.22 -5.05
CA GLN A 237 -2.87 12.66 -5.81
C GLN A 237 -2.36 11.88 -7.03
N PRO A 238 -2.74 10.60 -7.23
CA PRO A 238 -2.40 9.85 -8.43
C PRO A 238 -3.12 10.38 -9.66
N LEU A 239 -2.41 10.43 -10.78
CA LEU A 239 -2.86 10.94 -12.07
C LEU A 239 -3.08 9.79 -13.06
N GLY A 240 -4.33 9.37 -13.19
CA GLY A 240 -4.74 8.35 -14.15
C GLY A 240 -4.17 6.96 -13.85
N LEU A 241 -3.81 6.23 -14.90
CA LEU A 241 -3.30 4.86 -14.82
C LEU A 241 -1.93 4.77 -15.48
N HIS A 242 -1.08 3.89 -14.97
CA HIS A 242 0.19 3.55 -15.61
C HIS A 242 -0.02 2.73 -16.89
N THR A 243 0.85 2.91 -17.87
CA THR A 243 0.94 2.06 -19.07
C THR A 243 2.32 1.42 -19.10
N LEU A 244 2.37 0.08 -19.04
CA LEU A 244 3.62 -0.69 -18.98
C LEU A 244 4.59 -0.27 -20.09
N GLY A 245 5.81 0.13 -19.71
CA GLY A 245 6.87 0.54 -20.63
C GLY A 245 6.68 1.91 -21.27
N ARG A 246 5.70 2.71 -20.83
CA ARG A 246 5.49 4.07 -21.32
C ARG A 246 5.70 5.07 -20.19
N ALA A 247 6.64 5.99 -20.40
CA ALA A 247 6.86 7.10 -19.49
C ALA A 247 5.59 7.93 -19.32
N PRO A 248 5.31 8.46 -18.11
CA PRO A 248 4.38 9.55 -17.94
C PRO A 248 4.73 10.73 -18.86
N GLU A 249 3.71 11.52 -19.23
CA GLU A 249 3.95 12.81 -19.88
C GLU A 249 4.92 13.66 -19.05
N ALA A 250 5.78 14.43 -19.72
CA ALA A 250 6.84 15.19 -19.07
C ALA A 250 6.31 16.06 -17.92
N GLN A 251 5.12 16.65 -18.09
CA GLN A 251 4.50 17.48 -17.07
C GLN A 251 4.13 16.72 -15.79
N HIS A 252 3.59 15.50 -15.90
CA HIS A 252 3.22 14.66 -14.76
C HIS A 252 4.45 14.04 -14.11
N ARG A 253 5.48 13.74 -14.92
CA ARG A 253 6.79 13.26 -14.44
C ARG A 253 7.49 14.33 -13.60
N LEU A 254 7.47 15.58 -14.06
CA LEU A 254 7.98 16.72 -13.31
C LEU A 254 7.21 16.96 -12.00
N ALA A 255 5.88 16.88 -12.03
CA ALA A 255 5.06 17.00 -10.83
C ALA A 255 5.40 15.93 -9.78
N THR A 256 5.64 14.68 -10.22
CA THR A 256 6.10 13.62 -9.32
C THR A 256 7.47 13.94 -8.72
N VAL A 257 8.44 14.38 -9.54
CA VAL A 257 9.78 14.76 -9.05
C VAL A 257 9.70 15.92 -8.06
N LEU A 258 8.81 16.87 -8.29
CA LEU A 258 8.58 18.00 -7.38
C LEU A 258 8.08 17.53 -6.01
N LEU A 259 7.17 16.55 -5.96
CA LEU A 259 6.74 15.90 -4.72
C LEU A 259 7.88 15.11 -4.05
N MET A 260 8.72 14.42 -4.83
CA MET A 260 9.89 13.68 -4.31
C MET A 260 10.93 14.60 -3.66
N LEU A 261 11.11 15.82 -4.20
CA LEU A 261 12.03 16.81 -3.65
C LEU A 261 11.51 17.44 -2.35
N GLY A 262 10.18 17.56 -2.22
CA GLY A 262 9.50 18.03 -1.02
C GLY A 262 9.83 19.48 -0.66
N ARG A 263 9.29 19.92 0.49
CA ARG A 263 9.34 21.32 0.99
C ARG A 263 10.73 21.99 0.90
N PRO A 264 11.87 21.33 1.21
CA PRO A 264 13.18 21.99 1.13
C PRO A 264 13.53 22.54 -0.27
N PHE A 265 13.08 21.89 -1.34
CA PHE A 265 13.29 22.40 -2.70
C PHE A 265 12.39 23.58 -3.02
N TRP A 266 11.13 23.52 -2.59
CA TRP A 266 10.18 24.61 -2.78
C TRP A 266 10.64 25.89 -2.09
N GLU A 267 11.08 25.80 -0.84
CA GLU A 267 11.66 26.92 -0.09
C GLU A 267 12.87 27.51 -0.81
N ALA A 268 13.80 26.65 -1.25
CA ALA A 268 14.98 27.10 -1.97
C ALA A 268 14.65 27.78 -3.32
N ALA A 269 13.61 27.29 -4.02
CA ALA A 269 13.13 27.87 -5.26
C ALA A 269 12.44 29.22 -5.04
N ALA A 270 11.60 29.34 -4.01
CA ALA A 270 10.90 30.57 -3.66
C ALA A 270 11.89 31.68 -3.25
N LEU A 271 12.87 31.35 -2.40
CA LEU A 271 13.94 32.27 -2.01
C LEU A 271 14.77 32.72 -3.23
N HIS A 272 15.01 31.84 -4.19
CA HIS A 272 15.71 32.19 -5.43
C HIS A 272 14.92 33.17 -6.31
N ALA A 273 13.59 33.09 -6.30
CA ALA A 273 12.72 34.06 -6.97
C ALA A 273 12.50 35.35 -6.18
N GLY A 274 13.10 35.50 -4.99
CA GLY A 274 12.94 36.67 -4.14
C GLY A 274 11.62 36.72 -3.38
N ILE A 275 10.91 35.60 -3.27
CA ILE A 275 9.71 35.49 -2.43
C ILE A 275 10.15 35.54 -0.96
N PRO A 276 9.55 36.39 -0.12
CA PRO A 276 9.85 36.44 1.31
C PRO A 276 9.60 35.08 1.97
N ALA A 277 10.44 34.71 2.95
CA ALA A 277 10.31 33.44 3.65
C ALA A 277 8.93 33.23 4.31
N ALA A 278 8.25 34.32 4.68
CA ALA A 278 6.91 34.30 5.26
C ALA A 278 5.81 33.91 4.26
N ASP A 279 6.04 34.08 2.96
CA ASP A 279 5.04 33.87 1.90
C ASP A 279 5.30 32.58 1.10
N VAL A 280 6.30 31.78 1.51
CA VAL A 280 6.67 30.54 0.82
C VAL A 280 5.55 29.51 0.90
N ASP A 281 4.89 29.41 2.05
CA ASP A 281 3.81 28.46 2.27
C ASP A 281 2.58 28.80 1.41
N GLU A 282 2.35 30.09 1.12
CA GLU A 282 1.28 30.55 0.21
C GLU A 282 1.58 30.21 -1.25
N ALA A 283 2.85 30.28 -1.66
CA ALA A 283 3.26 29.94 -3.02
C ALA A 283 3.09 28.44 -3.37
N LEU A 284 2.84 27.59 -2.37
CA LEU A 284 2.57 26.15 -2.51
C LEU A 284 1.12 25.83 -2.87
N LEU A 285 0.19 26.75 -2.63
CA LEU A 285 -1.27 26.50 -2.63
C LEU A 285 -1.98 26.90 -3.92
N ALA A 286 -1.20 27.17 -4.98
CA ALA A 286 -1.74 27.51 -6.29
C ALA A 286 -2.78 26.47 -6.74
N ASP A 287 -3.74 26.92 -7.54
CA ASP A 287 -4.64 25.99 -8.25
C ASP A 287 -3.78 24.90 -8.90
N TYR A 288 -4.23 23.65 -8.83
CA TYR A 288 -3.46 22.54 -9.38
C TYR A 288 -3.20 22.71 -10.89
N ASP A 289 -4.04 23.48 -11.58
CA ASP A 289 -3.87 23.83 -12.99
C ASP A 289 -2.74 24.86 -13.22
N GLU A 290 -2.38 25.61 -12.18
CA GLU A 290 -1.31 26.62 -12.20
C GLU A 290 0.06 26.05 -11.81
N LEU A 291 0.13 24.80 -11.36
CA LEU A 291 1.40 24.14 -10.97
C LEU A 291 2.52 24.33 -12.01
N PRO A 292 2.27 24.19 -13.34
CA PRO A 292 3.30 24.42 -14.35
C PRO A 292 3.85 25.86 -14.37
N GLY A 293 3.08 26.85 -13.91
CA GLY A 293 3.47 28.26 -13.84
C GLY A 293 4.33 28.61 -12.63
N THR A 294 4.41 27.73 -11.63
CA THR A 294 5.16 27.99 -10.39
C THR A 294 6.67 28.03 -10.64
N VAL A 295 7.37 28.88 -9.89
CA VAL A 295 8.84 28.98 -9.90
C VAL A 295 9.54 27.63 -9.76
N PRO A 296 9.24 26.79 -8.76
CA PRO A 296 9.92 25.49 -8.59
C PRO A 296 9.68 24.56 -9.78
N TYR A 297 8.48 24.53 -10.36
CA TYR A 297 8.21 23.75 -11.55
C TYR A 297 9.04 24.25 -12.75
N GLN A 298 9.06 25.56 -12.98
CA GLN A 298 9.81 26.18 -14.07
C GLN A 298 11.33 25.93 -13.94
N LEU A 299 11.87 25.94 -12.72
CA LEU A 299 13.26 25.55 -12.47
C LEU A 299 13.53 24.10 -12.87
N LEU A 300 12.64 23.16 -12.52
CA LEU A 300 12.77 21.77 -12.96
C LEU A 300 12.67 21.66 -14.48
N GLN A 301 11.72 22.34 -15.11
CA GLN A 301 11.57 22.32 -16.56
C GLN A 301 12.85 22.77 -17.28
N ARG A 302 13.43 23.90 -16.86
CA ARG A 302 14.66 24.47 -17.45
C ARG A 302 15.88 23.59 -17.24
N HIS A 303 16.11 23.12 -16.01
CA HIS A 303 17.37 22.46 -15.66
C HIS A 303 17.34 20.92 -15.76
N VAL A 304 16.16 20.29 -15.72
CA VAL A 304 16.00 18.82 -15.82
C VAL A 304 15.61 18.40 -17.23
N VAL A 305 14.68 19.13 -17.87
CA VAL A 305 14.17 18.75 -19.20
C VAL A 305 14.91 19.48 -20.31
N GLN A 306 15.10 20.80 -20.21
CA GLN A 306 15.77 21.59 -21.25
C GLN A 306 17.30 21.57 -21.14
N GLY A 307 17.85 21.12 -20.00
CA GLY A 307 19.28 20.94 -19.80
C GLY A 307 20.07 22.25 -19.57
N GLU A 308 19.42 23.31 -19.11
CA GLU A 308 20.10 24.56 -18.78
C GLU A 308 21.12 24.38 -17.64
N SER A 309 22.23 25.10 -17.73
CA SER A 309 23.30 25.10 -16.71
C SER A 309 22.78 25.53 -15.35
N THR A 310 23.17 24.82 -14.29
CA THR A 310 22.85 25.18 -12.89
C THR A 310 23.88 26.15 -12.29
N GLN A 311 24.79 26.68 -13.10
CA GLN A 311 25.75 27.70 -12.68
C GLN A 311 25.00 28.98 -12.22
N GLY A 312 25.42 29.53 -11.08
CA GLY A 312 24.78 30.71 -10.48
C GLY A 312 23.63 30.41 -9.52
N LEU A 313 23.11 29.18 -9.48
CA LEU A 313 22.14 28.76 -8.46
C LEU A 313 22.80 28.50 -7.11
N SER A 314 22.05 28.58 -6.01
CA SER A 314 22.54 28.25 -4.67
C SER A 314 22.93 26.77 -4.57
N ALA A 315 23.82 26.41 -3.62
CA ALA A 315 24.23 25.02 -3.43
C ALA A 315 23.06 24.06 -3.18
N PRO A 316 22.06 24.39 -2.33
CA PRO A 316 20.87 23.54 -2.14
C PRO A 316 20.08 23.29 -3.43
N LEU A 317 19.89 24.33 -4.26
CA LEU A 317 19.20 24.17 -5.55
C LEU A 317 19.99 23.28 -6.52
N ARG A 318 21.31 23.42 -6.59
CA ARG A 318 22.14 22.58 -7.46
C ARG A 318 22.03 21.10 -7.07
N GLU A 319 22.16 20.80 -5.78
CA GLU A 319 22.05 19.42 -5.26
C GLU A 319 20.66 18.84 -5.53
N ALA A 320 19.60 19.62 -5.28
CA ALA A 320 18.23 19.22 -5.56
C ALA A 320 18.01 18.94 -7.06
N LEU A 321 18.53 19.78 -7.96
CA LEU A 321 18.42 19.59 -9.41
C LEU A 321 19.23 18.39 -9.92
N ASP A 322 20.37 18.05 -9.31
CA ASP A 322 21.11 16.83 -9.60
C ASP A 322 20.32 15.57 -9.23
N LYS A 323 19.70 15.56 -8.04
CA LYS A 323 18.78 14.49 -7.61
C LYS A 323 17.58 14.42 -8.56
N ALA A 324 16.99 15.56 -8.89
CA ALA A 324 15.85 15.66 -9.78
C ALA A 324 16.13 15.06 -11.16
N ARG A 325 17.31 15.29 -11.75
CA ARG A 325 17.71 14.65 -13.02
C ARG A 325 17.76 13.13 -12.91
N THR A 326 18.35 12.62 -11.85
CA THR A 326 18.47 11.19 -11.59
C THR A 326 17.09 10.54 -11.42
N TRP A 327 16.26 11.15 -10.57
CA TRP A 327 14.90 10.68 -10.30
C TRP A 327 13.99 10.78 -11.49
N TYR A 328 14.03 11.91 -12.20
CA TYR A 328 13.33 12.08 -13.47
C TYR A 328 13.67 10.91 -14.36
N ALA A 329 14.95 10.68 -14.70
CA ALA A 329 15.39 9.54 -15.51
C ALA A 329 14.87 8.17 -14.98
N ALA A 330 14.97 7.92 -13.67
CA ALA A 330 14.55 6.67 -13.05
C ALA A 330 13.05 6.37 -13.19
N ILE A 331 12.18 7.40 -13.16
CA ILE A 331 10.73 7.27 -13.38
C ILE A 331 10.35 7.34 -14.87
N GLY A 332 11.22 6.88 -15.77
CA GLY A 332 10.99 6.82 -17.23
C GLY A 332 10.25 5.59 -17.76
N ALA A 333 10.15 4.52 -16.99
CA ALA A 333 9.50 3.24 -17.37
C ALA A 333 10.17 2.49 -18.54
N ASP A 334 11.24 3.03 -19.12
CA ASP A 334 11.90 2.49 -20.33
C ASP A 334 12.40 1.04 -20.15
N GLN A 335 12.62 0.61 -18.90
CA GLN A 335 13.13 -0.71 -18.56
C GLN A 335 12.05 -1.78 -18.41
N GLU A 336 10.77 -1.44 -18.32
CA GLU A 336 9.70 -2.38 -17.97
C GLU A 336 9.41 -3.41 -19.06
N LEU A 337 9.24 -2.97 -20.32
CA LEU A 337 9.04 -3.87 -21.46
C LEU A 337 10.30 -4.70 -21.77
N PRO A 338 11.52 -4.11 -21.82
CA PRO A 338 12.75 -4.89 -21.92
C PRO A 338 12.91 -5.93 -20.80
N ALA A 339 12.49 -5.62 -19.58
CA ALA A 339 12.51 -6.56 -18.46
C ALA A 339 11.55 -7.74 -18.68
N LEU A 340 10.32 -7.48 -19.15
CA LEU A 340 9.40 -8.55 -19.54
C LEU A 340 10.02 -9.47 -20.61
N LEU A 341 10.62 -8.89 -21.65
CA LEU A 341 11.30 -9.65 -22.70
C LEU A 341 12.50 -10.43 -22.16
N THR A 342 13.23 -9.89 -21.19
CA THR A 342 14.35 -10.56 -20.52
C THR A 342 13.88 -11.83 -19.79
N VAL A 343 12.77 -11.75 -19.06
CA VAL A 343 12.16 -12.90 -18.38
C VAL A 343 11.66 -13.94 -19.39
N LEU A 344 10.97 -13.51 -20.45
CA LEU A 344 10.49 -14.40 -21.50
C LEU A 344 11.64 -15.07 -22.28
N ALA A 345 12.82 -14.44 -22.34
CA ALA A 345 14.03 -15.03 -22.89
C ALA A 345 14.77 -15.96 -21.91
N GLY A 346 14.20 -16.25 -20.74
CA GLY A 346 14.81 -17.12 -19.73
C GLY A 346 16.05 -16.54 -19.06
N ARG A 347 16.22 -15.21 -19.06
CA ARG A 347 17.39 -14.53 -18.49
C ARG A 347 17.13 -14.02 -17.08
N HIS A 348 18.21 -13.86 -16.31
CA HIS A 348 18.16 -13.28 -14.98
C HIS A 348 17.65 -11.83 -15.01
N LEU A 349 16.67 -11.53 -14.17
CA LEU A 349 16.17 -10.18 -13.95
C LEU A 349 16.73 -9.61 -12.63
N PRO A 350 17.40 -8.44 -12.64
CA PRO A 350 17.90 -7.80 -11.43
C PRO A 350 16.81 -7.58 -10.39
N THR A 351 17.19 -7.67 -9.12
CA THR A 351 16.25 -7.51 -8.00
C THR A 351 16.26 -6.09 -7.45
N SER A 352 15.15 -5.68 -6.84
CA SER A 352 15.08 -4.45 -6.04
C SER A 352 14.06 -4.58 -4.93
N TYR A 353 14.17 -3.69 -3.94
CA TYR A 353 13.04 -3.42 -3.06
C TYR A 353 11.96 -2.65 -3.83
N GLY A 354 10.71 -2.70 -3.35
CA GLY A 354 9.60 -1.94 -3.92
C GLY A 354 9.32 -0.64 -3.17
N GLY A 355 8.32 0.10 -3.64
CA GLY A 355 7.85 1.35 -3.03
C GLY A 355 7.29 2.32 -4.07
N ASP A 356 6.60 3.33 -3.58
CA ASP A 356 6.22 4.48 -4.39
C ASP A 356 7.43 5.43 -4.54
N PRO A 357 7.52 6.19 -5.64
CA PRO A 357 8.70 7.00 -5.93
C PRO A 357 8.86 8.17 -4.94
N ILE A 358 7.78 8.65 -4.30
CA ILE A 358 7.82 9.79 -3.38
C ILE A 358 8.47 9.38 -2.06
N LYS A 359 8.05 8.25 -1.48
CA LYS A 359 8.57 7.77 -0.20
C LYS A 359 9.85 6.96 -0.33
N ASN A 360 10.05 6.27 -1.45
CA ASN A 360 11.21 5.43 -1.69
C ASN A 360 11.76 5.58 -3.12
N PRO A 361 12.40 6.72 -3.45
CA PRO A 361 13.01 6.95 -4.76
C PRO A 361 13.99 5.85 -5.20
N ASP A 362 14.70 5.24 -4.25
CA ASP A 362 15.72 4.21 -4.51
C ASP A 362 15.14 2.88 -5.02
N ALA A 363 13.81 2.70 -4.92
CA ALA A 363 13.12 1.56 -5.54
C ALA A 363 13.14 1.61 -7.08
N TYR A 364 13.40 2.79 -7.66
CA TYR A 364 13.41 3.03 -9.11
C TYR A 364 14.83 2.95 -9.68
N PRO A 365 15.01 2.68 -11.00
CA PRO A 365 13.98 2.40 -12.01
C PRO A 365 13.25 1.06 -11.79
N THR A 366 12.04 0.99 -12.32
CA THR A 366 11.22 -0.22 -12.43
C THR A 366 11.77 -1.18 -13.50
N GLY A 367 11.10 -2.31 -13.72
CA GLY A 367 11.61 -3.41 -14.55
C GLY A 367 12.51 -4.37 -13.76
N ARG A 368 12.25 -4.55 -12.46
CA ARG A 368 13.07 -5.37 -11.55
C ARG A 368 12.24 -6.41 -10.82
N ASN A 369 12.90 -7.46 -10.34
CA ASN A 369 12.29 -8.54 -9.57
C ASN A 369 12.22 -8.20 -8.08
N LEU A 370 11.04 -7.82 -7.61
CA LEU A 370 10.85 -7.29 -6.26
C LEU A 370 11.21 -8.32 -5.17
N TYR A 371 11.78 -7.84 -4.07
CA TYR A 371 11.92 -8.59 -2.81
C TYR A 371 11.36 -7.79 -1.63
N GLY A 372 10.89 -8.50 -0.60
CA GLY A 372 10.51 -7.92 0.69
C GLY A 372 11.68 -7.85 1.67
N PHE A 373 11.50 -7.14 2.78
CA PHE A 373 12.53 -7.02 3.82
C PHE A 373 12.64 -8.32 4.66
N ASP A 374 13.67 -8.40 5.51
CA ASP A 374 13.87 -9.54 6.42
C ASP A 374 12.77 -9.58 7.52
N PRO A 375 11.83 -10.55 7.47
CA PRO A 375 10.72 -10.62 8.42
C PRO A 375 11.17 -10.99 9.84
N SER A 376 12.39 -11.51 10.03
CA SER A 376 12.91 -11.83 11.35
C SER A 376 13.29 -10.60 12.17
N ARG A 377 13.34 -9.42 11.55
CA ARG A 377 13.68 -8.15 12.19
C ARG A 377 12.46 -7.38 12.67
N VAL A 378 11.26 -7.97 12.64
CA VAL A 378 10.01 -7.31 13.04
C VAL A 378 9.70 -7.53 14.53
N PRO A 379 9.50 -6.46 15.33
CA PRO A 379 9.71 -5.06 14.99
C PRO A 379 11.19 -4.65 14.99
N THR A 380 11.55 -3.68 14.14
CA THR A 380 12.90 -3.07 14.19
C THR A 380 13.04 -2.21 15.44
N LYS A 381 14.28 -1.89 15.86
CA LYS A 381 14.51 -1.03 17.05
C LYS A 381 13.87 0.35 16.91
N GLN A 382 13.89 0.91 15.70
CA GLN A 382 13.26 2.19 15.37
C GLN A 382 11.74 2.09 15.42
N ALA A 383 11.17 1.04 14.79
CA ALA A 383 9.74 0.77 14.86
C ALA A 383 9.27 0.50 16.30
N TRP A 384 10.11 -0.11 17.14
CA TRP A 384 9.86 -0.29 18.57
C TRP A 384 9.75 1.04 19.31
N ALA A 385 10.70 1.95 19.13
CA ALA A 385 10.67 3.26 19.77
C ALA A 385 9.41 4.04 19.38
N ALA A 386 9.12 4.13 18.07
CA ALA A 386 7.93 4.81 17.56
C ALA A 386 6.61 4.13 18.00
N GLY A 387 6.58 2.79 17.99
CA GLY A 387 5.41 2.02 18.42
C GLY A 387 5.11 2.16 19.92
N LYS A 388 6.14 2.24 20.77
CA LYS A 388 5.98 2.52 22.19
C LYS A 388 5.35 3.89 22.42
N GLU A 389 5.85 4.91 21.74
CA GLU A 389 5.29 6.27 21.83
C GLU A 389 3.84 6.31 21.34
N ALA A 390 3.56 5.73 20.17
CA ALA A 390 2.21 5.70 19.61
C ALA A 390 1.21 4.95 20.51
N ALA A 391 1.63 3.88 21.18
CA ALA A 391 0.78 3.17 22.14
C ALA A 391 0.46 4.00 23.39
N GLU A 392 1.41 4.78 23.92
CA GLU A 392 1.15 5.69 25.04
C GLU A 392 0.25 6.86 24.62
N GLN A 393 0.45 7.43 23.42
CA GLN A 393 -0.44 8.45 22.87
C GLN A 393 -1.88 7.91 22.71
N LEU A 394 -2.04 6.69 22.20
CA LEU A 394 -3.35 6.03 22.09
C LEU A 394 -4.03 5.88 23.45
N ILE A 395 -3.30 5.44 24.48
CA ILE A 395 -3.84 5.29 25.84
C ILE A 395 -4.21 6.67 26.43
N ALA A 396 -3.33 7.67 26.28
CA ALA A 396 -3.56 9.01 26.78
C ALA A 396 -4.82 9.62 26.14
N GLU A 397 -4.99 9.46 24.83
CA GLU A 397 -6.15 9.96 24.11
C GLU A 397 -7.42 9.23 24.51
N HIS A 398 -7.38 7.90 24.65
CA HIS A 398 -8.53 7.13 25.16
C HIS A 398 -8.94 7.60 26.57
N ARG A 399 -7.97 7.85 27.46
CA ARG A 399 -8.24 8.41 28.80
C ARG A 399 -8.83 9.81 28.72
N ARG A 400 -8.32 10.67 27.83
CA ARG A 400 -8.85 12.03 27.62
C ARG A 400 -10.31 11.99 27.18
N LEU A 401 -10.67 11.07 26.29
CA LEU A 401 -12.02 10.96 25.73
C LEU A 401 -13.02 10.25 26.66
N THR A 402 -12.58 9.25 27.42
CA THR A 402 -13.49 8.36 28.19
C THR A 402 -13.35 8.48 29.70
N GLY A 403 -12.31 9.18 30.18
CA GLY A 403 -11.93 9.22 31.60
C GLY A 403 -11.30 7.93 32.13
N GLN A 404 -11.13 6.90 31.29
CA GLN A 404 -10.67 5.57 31.71
C GLN A 404 -9.54 5.03 30.81
N GLN A 405 -8.66 4.21 31.39
CA GLN A 405 -7.68 3.47 30.59
C GLN A 405 -8.39 2.35 29.82
N PRO A 406 -8.04 2.10 28.53
CA PRO A 406 -8.59 0.96 27.82
C PRO A 406 -8.12 -0.35 28.47
N LYS A 407 -9.05 -1.28 28.72
CA LYS A 407 -8.73 -2.61 29.26
C LYS A 407 -8.44 -3.64 28.17
N LYS A 408 -9.03 -3.45 26.98
CA LYS A 408 -8.92 -4.35 25.84
C LYS A 408 -8.97 -3.56 24.54
N LEU A 409 -8.08 -3.87 23.60
CA LEU A 409 -8.02 -3.27 22.26
C LEU A 409 -7.95 -4.36 21.20
N ALA A 410 -8.55 -4.10 20.03
CA ALA A 410 -8.40 -4.96 18.87
C ALA A 410 -7.45 -4.31 17.86
N VAL A 411 -6.48 -5.09 17.37
CA VAL A 411 -5.44 -4.64 16.43
C VAL A 411 -5.48 -5.53 15.20
N SER A 412 -5.63 -4.93 14.02
CA SER A 412 -5.66 -5.65 12.74
C SER A 412 -4.29 -5.63 12.07
N LEU A 413 -3.69 -6.81 11.84
CA LEU A 413 -2.35 -6.96 11.28
C LEU A 413 -2.40 -7.26 9.78
N TRP A 414 -1.87 -6.33 8.98
CA TRP A 414 -1.82 -6.39 7.53
C TRP A 414 -0.37 -6.52 7.06
N SER A 415 -0.10 -7.50 6.19
CA SER A 415 1.26 -7.78 5.75
C SER A 415 1.94 -6.59 5.05
N VAL A 416 1.20 -5.89 4.19
CA VAL A 416 1.71 -4.74 3.42
C VAL A 416 2.09 -3.59 4.35
N GLU A 417 1.26 -3.31 5.37
CA GLU A 417 1.54 -2.26 6.34
C GLU A 417 2.75 -2.61 7.22
N THR A 418 2.84 -3.85 7.71
CA THR A 418 4.02 -4.33 8.44
C THR A 418 5.31 -4.16 7.63
N MET A 419 5.28 -4.40 6.32
CA MET A 419 6.41 -4.14 5.42
C MET A 419 6.74 -2.66 5.26
N ARG A 420 5.74 -1.80 5.29
CA ARG A 420 5.88 -0.34 5.14
C ARG A 420 6.46 0.30 6.40
N HIS A 421 5.91 -0.03 7.57
CA HIS A 421 6.30 0.57 8.86
C HIS A 421 7.24 -0.32 9.71
N GLN A 422 7.75 -1.42 9.14
CA GLN A 422 8.76 -2.31 9.73
C GLN A 422 8.42 -2.85 11.13
N GLY A 423 7.14 -3.05 11.42
CA GLY A 423 6.69 -3.60 12.70
C GLY A 423 6.14 -2.62 13.74
N LEU A 424 5.91 -1.35 13.40
CA LEU A 424 5.38 -0.35 14.34
C LEU A 424 4.10 -0.79 15.07
N LEU A 425 3.15 -1.42 14.39
CA LEU A 425 1.89 -1.86 15.00
C LEU A 425 2.08 -3.06 15.94
N GLU A 426 3.00 -3.95 15.61
CA GLU A 426 3.43 -5.06 16.44
C GLU A 426 4.15 -4.55 17.70
N ALA A 427 4.98 -3.51 17.56
CA ALA A 427 5.58 -2.82 18.69
C ALA A 427 4.53 -2.17 19.61
N GLN A 428 3.51 -1.51 19.04
CA GLN A 428 2.38 -1.01 19.82
C GLN A 428 1.71 -2.14 20.61
N ALA A 429 1.37 -3.26 19.95
CA ALA A 429 0.73 -4.40 20.61
C ALA A 429 1.58 -5.01 21.74
N LEU A 430 2.90 -5.18 21.52
CA LEU A 430 3.82 -5.66 22.54
C LEU A 430 3.87 -4.72 23.75
N TRP A 431 3.94 -3.40 23.51
CA TRP A 431 3.99 -2.41 24.58
C TRP A 431 2.66 -2.29 25.33
N LEU A 432 1.50 -2.39 24.65
CA LEU A 432 0.17 -2.45 25.28
C LEU A 432 0.08 -3.61 26.29
N LEU A 433 0.56 -4.80 25.92
CA LEU A 433 0.67 -5.98 26.80
C LEU A 433 1.70 -5.80 27.94
N GLY A 434 2.56 -4.79 27.85
CA GLY A 434 3.64 -4.55 28.80
C GLY A 434 4.80 -5.54 28.64
N THR A 435 5.14 -5.85 27.40
CA THR A 435 6.27 -6.71 27.03
C THR A 435 7.20 -5.96 26.09
N GLU A 436 8.48 -6.31 26.07
CA GLU A 436 9.43 -5.75 25.13
C GLU A 436 10.17 -6.84 24.34
N PRO A 437 10.41 -6.63 23.03
CA PRO A 437 11.14 -7.57 22.19
C PRO A 437 12.62 -7.62 22.59
N VAL A 438 13.23 -8.78 22.36
CA VAL A 438 14.66 -9.03 22.55
C VAL A 438 15.28 -9.24 21.17
N TRP A 439 16.36 -8.52 20.89
CA TRP A 439 17.09 -8.64 19.63
C TRP A 439 18.44 -9.34 19.80
N ASP A 440 18.87 -10.07 18.78
CA ASP A 440 20.26 -10.46 18.61
C ASP A 440 21.12 -9.28 18.09
N GLU A 441 22.44 -9.50 17.97
CA GLU A 441 23.38 -8.51 17.42
C GLU A 441 23.04 -8.07 15.98
N GLY A 442 22.43 -8.96 15.19
CA GLY A 442 21.96 -8.69 13.83
C GLY A 442 20.66 -7.87 13.78
N GLY A 443 20.04 -7.60 14.93
CA GLY A 443 18.75 -6.92 15.01
C GLY A 443 17.56 -7.81 14.64
N ARG A 444 17.70 -9.13 14.73
CA ARG A 444 16.58 -10.08 14.61
C ARG A 444 15.91 -10.25 15.96
N VAL A 445 14.59 -10.35 15.98
CA VAL A 445 13.83 -10.57 17.20
C VAL A 445 13.88 -12.05 17.56
N THR A 446 14.46 -12.36 18.73
CA THR A 446 14.66 -13.73 19.22
C THR A 446 13.69 -14.12 20.32
N GLY A 447 13.00 -13.15 20.92
CA GLY A 447 12.04 -13.38 22.00
C GLY A 447 11.41 -12.08 22.48
N VAL A 448 10.70 -12.18 23.60
CA VAL A 448 10.11 -11.07 24.34
C VAL A 448 10.33 -11.30 25.82
N LYS A 449 10.38 -10.21 26.59
CA LYS A 449 10.41 -10.25 28.05
C LYS A 449 9.35 -9.34 28.63
N LEU A 450 8.91 -9.67 29.84
CA LEU A 450 7.91 -8.90 30.56
C LEU A 450 8.54 -7.61 31.10
N VAL A 451 7.86 -6.49 30.89
CA VAL A 451 8.20 -5.23 31.55
C VAL A 451 7.56 -5.25 32.95
N PRO A 452 8.34 -5.04 34.03
CA PRO A 452 7.79 -4.96 35.38
C PRO A 452 6.71 -3.88 35.47
N ARG A 453 5.64 -4.17 36.20
CA ARG A 453 4.47 -3.30 36.29
C ARG A 453 4.79 -1.88 36.79
N LYS A 454 5.73 -1.76 37.72
CA LYS A 454 6.23 -0.50 38.25
C LYS A 454 6.96 0.35 37.20
N GLU A 455 7.73 -0.29 36.33
CA GLU A 455 8.41 0.38 35.21
C GLU A 455 7.44 0.77 34.11
N LEU A 456 6.43 -0.08 33.85
CA LEU A 456 5.38 0.18 32.88
C LEU A 456 4.51 1.39 33.26
N GLY A 457 4.35 1.68 34.56
CA GLY A 457 3.64 2.86 35.06
C GLY A 457 2.11 2.88 34.87
N ARG A 458 1.54 1.87 34.21
CA ARG A 458 0.10 1.74 33.89
C ARG A 458 -0.34 0.29 33.69
N GLU A 459 -1.64 0.02 33.82
CA GLU A 459 -2.16 -1.36 33.71
C GLU A 459 -1.78 -1.94 32.34
N ARG A 460 -1.60 -3.27 32.29
CA ARG A 460 -1.49 -3.96 31.01
C ARG A 460 -2.81 -3.82 30.27
N VAL A 461 -2.76 -3.74 28.95
CA VAL A 461 -3.94 -3.68 28.11
C VAL A 461 -4.03 -5.01 27.36
N ASP A 462 -5.17 -5.70 27.45
CA ASP A 462 -5.42 -6.91 26.68
C ASP A 462 -5.55 -6.58 25.19
N VAL A 463 -5.01 -7.44 24.32
CA VAL A 463 -4.93 -7.18 22.89
C VAL A 463 -5.47 -8.38 22.11
N VAL A 464 -6.51 -8.12 21.32
CA VAL A 464 -7.02 -9.06 20.32
C VAL A 464 -6.31 -8.79 19.00
N LEU A 465 -5.49 -9.74 18.56
CA LEU A 465 -4.74 -9.64 17.31
C LEU A 465 -5.52 -10.33 16.18
N SER A 466 -6.01 -9.55 15.22
CA SER A 466 -6.66 -10.05 14.00
C SER A 466 -5.66 -10.02 12.84
N ALA A 467 -5.06 -11.16 12.52
CA ALA A 467 -4.09 -11.27 11.43
C ALA A 467 -4.75 -11.68 10.12
N THR A 468 -4.42 -10.97 9.03
CA THR A 468 -4.80 -11.37 7.67
C THR A 468 -4.07 -12.66 7.25
N GLY A 469 -4.62 -13.39 6.27
CA GLY A 469 -3.98 -14.61 5.74
C GLY A 469 -2.58 -14.34 5.18
N LEU A 470 -2.41 -13.22 4.47
CA LEU A 470 -1.11 -12.81 3.94
C LEU A 470 -0.11 -12.49 5.07
N TYR A 471 -0.58 -11.90 6.17
CA TYR A 471 0.27 -11.64 7.34
C TYR A 471 0.79 -12.95 7.95
N ARG A 472 -0.09 -13.95 8.13
CA ARG A 472 0.30 -15.28 8.60
C ARG A 472 1.37 -15.92 7.72
N ASP A 473 1.22 -15.81 6.41
CA ASP A 473 2.13 -16.44 5.44
C ASP A 473 3.51 -15.75 5.41
N HIS A 474 3.56 -14.45 5.72
CA HIS A 474 4.80 -13.66 5.68
C HIS A 474 5.52 -13.50 7.02
N PHE A 475 4.77 -13.46 8.13
CA PHE A 475 5.28 -13.17 9.47
C PHE A 475 4.93 -14.24 10.51
N PRO A 476 5.09 -15.55 10.21
CA PRO A 476 4.73 -16.61 11.16
C PRO A 476 5.59 -16.55 12.43
N ASN A 477 6.84 -16.11 12.33
CA ASN A 477 7.72 -15.95 13.50
C ASN A 477 7.26 -14.79 14.39
N THR A 478 6.88 -13.65 13.80
CA THR A 478 6.32 -12.52 14.56
C THR A 478 5.03 -12.90 15.26
N MET A 479 4.16 -13.71 14.65
CA MET A 479 2.98 -14.26 15.32
C MET A 479 3.34 -15.09 16.56
N LYS A 480 4.39 -15.92 16.49
CA LYS A 480 4.88 -16.68 17.65
C LYS A 480 5.36 -15.74 18.76
N ILE A 481 6.09 -14.67 18.42
CA ILE A 481 6.56 -13.66 19.37
C ILE A 481 5.38 -12.96 20.05
N LEU A 482 4.36 -12.55 19.28
CA LEU A 482 3.15 -11.90 19.81
C LEU A 482 2.35 -12.85 20.71
N ALA A 483 2.24 -14.14 20.36
CA ALA A 483 1.61 -15.14 21.19
C ALA A 483 2.38 -15.38 22.50
N GLN A 484 3.72 -15.42 22.44
CA GLN A 484 4.58 -15.50 23.63
C GLN A 484 4.39 -14.28 24.53
N ALA A 485 4.30 -13.07 23.96
CA ALA A 485 4.06 -11.85 24.70
C ALA A 485 2.72 -11.88 25.45
N ALA A 486 1.64 -12.28 24.78
CA ALA A 486 0.33 -12.43 25.40
C ALA A 486 0.35 -13.45 26.55
N GLN A 487 1.03 -14.59 26.38
CA GLN A 487 1.18 -15.59 27.44
C GLN A 487 2.01 -15.09 28.62
N LEU A 488 3.09 -14.35 28.37
CA LEU A 488 3.90 -13.73 29.43
C LEU A 488 3.09 -12.69 30.20
N ALA A 489 2.36 -11.83 29.49
CA ALA A 489 1.51 -10.81 30.10
C ALA A 489 0.37 -11.43 30.92
N ALA A 490 -0.27 -12.50 30.44
CA ALA A 490 -1.33 -13.21 31.17
C ALA A 490 -0.83 -13.90 32.45
N ARG A 491 0.43 -14.32 32.48
CA ARG A 491 1.07 -14.99 33.64
C ARG A 491 1.83 -14.03 34.55
N ALA A 492 1.77 -12.73 34.26
CA ALA A 492 2.47 -11.72 35.05
C ALA A 492 1.96 -11.75 36.50
N THR A 493 2.90 -11.86 37.45
CA THR A 493 2.64 -11.80 38.88
C THR A 493 3.60 -10.80 39.52
N GLY A 494 3.12 -10.04 40.50
CA GLY A 494 3.90 -9.01 41.18
C GLY A 494 3.05 -7.79 41.55
N ASP A 495 3.66 -6.87 42.29
CA ASP A 495 2.99 -5.66 42.78
C ASP A 495 2.37 -4.85 41.63
N GLY A 496 1.05 -4.67 41.68
CA GLY A 496 0.26 -3.93 40.69
C GLY A 496 -0.27 -4.76 39.50
N ASP A 497 0.04 -6.07 39.43
CA ASP A 497 -0.51 -7.00 38.44
C ASP A 497 -1.73 -7.79 39.00
N GLU A 498 -2.24 -7.46 40.21
CA GLU A 498 -3.41 -8.10 40.82
C GLU A 498 -4.70 -7.87 40.03
N ALA A 499 -4.79 -6.73 39.32
CA ALA A 499 -5.91 -6.34 38.47
C ALA A 499 -5.52 -6.36 36.97
N ASN A 500 -4.67 -7.30 36.56
CA ASN A 500 -4.18 -7.43 35.18
C ASN A 500 -5.31 -7.81 34.19
N PRO A 501 -5.71 -6.92 33.26
CA PRO A 501 -6.79 -7.20 32.30
C PRO A 501 -6.51 -8.37 31.36
N VAL A 502 -5.23 -8.68 31.10
CA VAL A 502 -4.83 -9.81 30.25
C VAL A 502 -5.04 -11.15 30.95
N ALA A 503 -4.88 -11.18 32.28
CA ALA A 503 -5.11 -12.38 33.08
C ALA A 503 -6.60 -12.58 33.44
N ALA A 504 -7.38 -11.49 33.45
CA ALA A 504 -8.79 -11.49 33.82
C ALA A 504 -9.75 -11.94 32.71
N HIS A 505 -9.32 -11.89 31.45
CA HIS A 505 -10.07 -12.32 30.27
C HIS A 505 -9.52 -13.63 29.72
#